data_AF-A0A7V0QN32-F1
#
_entry.id   AF-A0A7V0QN32-F1
#
_cell.length_a   1.000
_cell.length_b   1.000
_cell.length_c   1.000
_cell.angle_alpha   90.00
_cell.angle_beta   90.00
_cell.angle_gamma   90.00
#
_symmetry.space_group_name_H-M   'P 1'
#
loop_
_entity.id
_entity.type
_entity.pdbx_description
1 polymer ?
#
loop_
_entity_poly.entity_id
_entity_poly.type
_entity_poly.pdbx_seq_one_letter_code
_entity_poly.pdbx_strand_id
1 'polypeptide(L)'
;MKARELSPFSLRDPAAAKRLVRALRHLAPDRPVKIVHVCGTHEATIAEHGLRSLLPQGVEVYEGPGCPVCVTSTADINLAVKLALEEGVIVCTFGDMLRVPGTELTLEEARAQGADVRVVLSATDAVRIAQENPRREVVFFAVGFETTAPATAAVLLEELPE
;
A
#
# COMPACT_ATOMS: atom_id res chain seq x y z
N MET A 1 -37.06 -0.66 20.84
CA MET A 1 -35.71 -0.35 20.30
C MET A 1 -35.78 -0.40 18.77
N LYS A 2 -35.95 0.75 18.10
CA LYS A 2 -36.10 0.80 16.63
C LYS A 2 -34.82 0.27 15.99
N ALA A 3 -34.97 -0.65 15.03
CA ALA A 3 -33.87 -1.09 14.19
C ALA A 3 -33.25 0.16 13.56
N ARG A 4 -31.99 0.49 13.91
CA ARG A 4 -31.20 1.49 13.21
C ARG A 4 -31.31 1.15 11.72
N GLU A 5 -31.90 2.05 10.94
CA GLU A 5 -31.83 1.98 9.48
C GLU A 5 -30.35 1.78 9.14
N LEU A 6 -30.08 0.81 8.26
CA LEU A 6 -28.71 0.52 7.87
C LEU A 6 -28.09 1.82 7.36
N SER A 7 -26.88 2.05 7.85
CA SER A 7 -25.97 3.14 7.54
C SER A 7 -26.15 3.78 6.14
N PRO A 8 -25.91 5.09 5.95
CA PRO A 8 -25.91 5.73 4.63
C PRO A 8 -24.91 5.13 3.61
N PHE A 9 -24.14 4.12 4.01
CA PHE A 9 -23.16 3.45 3.17
C PHE A 9 -23.80 2.33 2.33
N SER A 10 -23.47 2.30 1.04
CA SER A 10 -23.91 1.26 0.12
C SER A 10 -23.19 -0.05 0.39
N LEU A 11 -23.90 -1.17 0.42
CA LEU A 11 -23.33 -2.52 0.54
C LEU A 11 -23.73 -3.33 -0.68
N ARG A 12 -22.79 -4.12 -1.24
CA ARG A 12 -23.06 -4.96 -2.43
C ARG A 12 -24.22 -5.94 -2.21
N ASP A 13 -24.29 -6.57 -1.03
CA ASP A 13 -25.43 -7.41 -0.61
C ASP A 13 -25.90 -7.00 0.78
N PRO A 14 -26.89 -6.07 0.87
CA PRO A 14 -27.43 -5.64 2.15
C PRO A 14 -28.16 -6.76 2.91
N ALA A 15 -28.70 -7.76 2.22
CA ALA A 15 -29.41 -8.86 2.86
C ALA A 15 -28.43 -9.81 3.56
N ALA A 16 -27.31 -10.16 2.92
CA ALA A 16 -26.24 -10.91 3.54
C ALA A 16 -25.63 -10.14 4.72
N ALA A 17 -25.38 -8.84 4.56
CA ALA A 17 -24.86 -8.01 5.63
C ALA A 17 -25.80 -8.01 6.86
N LYS A 18 -27.12 -7.88 6.67
CA LYS A 18 -28.09 -7.99 7.79
C LYS A 18 -28.01 -9.34 8.51
N ARG A 19 -27.86 -10.44 7.76
CA ARG A 19 -27.72 -11.79 8.35
C ARG A 19 -26.43 -11.90 9.16
N LEU A 20 -25.31 -11.40 8.63
CA LEU A 20 -24.02 -11.40 9.31
C LEU A 20 -24.04 -10.54 10.58
N VAL A 21 -24.60 -9.33 10.54
CA VAL A 21 -24.73 -8.47 11.72
C VAL A 21 -25.56 -9.14 12.81
N ARG A 22 -26.64 -9.86 12.44
CA ARG A 22 -27.43 -10.64 13.41
C ARG A 22 -26.59 -11.76 14.03
N ALA A 23 -25.82 -12.49 13.23
CA ALA A 23 -24.95 -13.56 13.71
C ALA A 23 -23.85 -13.01 14.64
N LEU A 24 -23.19 -11.89 14.26
CA LEU A 24 -22.18 -11.23 15.08
C LEU A 24 -22.73 -10.83 16.45
N ARG A 25 -23.96 -10.30 16.53
CA ARG A 25 -24.59 -9.95 17.82
C ARG A 25 -24.89 -11.16 18.69
N HIS A 26 -25.19 -12.31 18.09
CA HIS A 26 -25.45 -13.54 18.83
C HIS A 26 -24.15 -14.21 19.32
N LEU A 27 -23.07 -14.08 18.55
CA LEU A 27 -21.76 -14.67 18.85
C LEU A 27 -20.83 -13.73 19.64
N ALA A 28 -21.23 -12.47 19.84
CA ALA A 28 -20.42 -11.49 20.55
C ALA A 28 -20.16 -11.99 21.98
N PRO A 29 -18.90 -12.08 22.41
CA PRO A 29 -18.58 -12.53 23.76
C PRO A 29 -18.85 -11.41 24.78
N ASP A 30 -19.06 -11.79 26.04
CA ASP A 30 -19.30 -10.86 27.16
C ASP A 30 -18.03 -10.08 27.60
N ARG A 31 -16.96 -10.13 26.81
CA ARG A 31 -15.70 -9.44 27.07
C ARG A 31 -15.29 -8.58 25.87
N PRO A 32 -14.54 -7.49 26.08
CA PRO A 32 -13.97 -6.73 24.97
C PRO A 32 -13.12 -7.61 24.05
N VAL A 33 -13.30 -7.42 22.75
CA VAL A 33 -12.52 -8.08 21.69
C VAL A 33 -11.96 -7.01 20.77
N LYS A 34 -10.65 -7.08 20.55
CA LYS A 34 -9.94 -6.26 19.59
C LYS A 34 -9.45 -7.14 18.45
N ILE A 35 -9.90 -6.86 17.24
CA ILE A 35 -9.48 -7.52 16.02
C ILE A 35 -8.56 -6.54 15.30
N VAL A 36 -7.40 -7.02 14.84
CA VAL A 36 -6.45 -6.22 14.05
C VAL A 36 -6.40 -6.80 12.65
N HIS A 37 -6.53 -5.96 11.63
CA HIS A 37 -6.19 -6.33 10.25
C HIS A 37 -4.91 -5.61 9.81
N VAL A 38 -4.19 -6.19 8.86
CA VAL A 38 -2.90 -5.68 8.36
C VAL A 38 -2.94 -5.52 6.84
N CYS A 39 -4.04 -5.01 6.33
CA CYS A 39 -4.25 -4.77 4.91
C CYS A 39 -4.97 -3.44 4.72
N GLY A 40 -4.36 -2.50 4.00
CA GLY A 40 -4.97 -1.20 3.68
C GLY A 40 -6.26 -1.34 2.86
N THR A 41 -6.38 -2.36 2.00
CA THR A 41 -7.63 -2.60 1.25
C THR A 41 -8.78 -3.02 2.16
N HIS A 42 -8.50 -3.75 3.24
CA HIS A 42 -9.49 -4.00 4.29
C HIS A 42 -9.89 -2.70 4.98
N GLU A 43 -8.93 -1.82 5.32
CA GLU A 43 -9.25 -0.52 5.93
C GLU A 43 -10.18 0.30 5.03
N ALA A 44 -9.81 0.43 3.75
CA ALA A 44 -10.59 1.17 2.77
C ALA A 44 -12.04 0.64 2.70
N THR A 45 -12.20 -0.69 2.65
CA THR A 45 -13.53 -1.35 2.65
C THR A 45 -14.30 -1.07 3.95
N ILE A 46 -13.64 -1.14 5.10
CA ILE A 46 -14.24 -0.89 6.41
C ILE A 46 -14.72 0.56 6.53
N ALA A 47 -13.88 1.51 6.09
CA ALA A 47 -14.17 2.94 6.14
C ALA A 47 -15.27 3.33 5.14
N GLU A 48 -15.15 2.92 3.87
CA GLU A 48 -16.09 3.22 2.79
C GLU A 48 -17.51 2.73 3.12
N HIS A 49 -17.61 1.53 3.70
CA HIS A 49 -18.89 0.93 4.05
C HIS A 49 -19.32 1.16 5.51
N GLY A 50 -18.53 1.92 6.27
CA GLY A 50 -18.74 2.19 7.69
C GLY A 50 -18.98 0.95 8.55
N LEU A 51 -18.27 -0.16 8.26
CA LEU A 51 -18.52 -1.46 8.88
C LEU A 51 -18.32 -1.45 10.39
N ARG A 52 -17.47 -0.57 10.92
CA ARG A 52 -17.29 -0.37 12.37
C ARG A 52 -18.59 -0.02 13.09
N SER A 53 -19.50 0.70 12.43
CA SER A 53 -20.81 1.08 12.99
C SER A 53 -21.78 -0.10 13.12
N LEU A 54 -21.50 -1.21 12.43
CA LEU A 54 -22.32 -2.41 12.40
C LEU A 54 -21.88 -3.46 13.44
N LEU A 55 -20.70 -3.28 14.03
CA LEU A 55 -20.15 -4.20 15.01
C LEU A 55 -20.94 -4.18 16.33
N PRO A 56 -21.05 -5.32 17.04
CA PRO A 56 -21.60 -5.37 18.39
C PRO A 56 -20.80 -4.50 19.38
N GLN A 57 -21.45 -4.07 20.46
CA GLN A 57 -20.76 -3.38 21.54
C GLN A 57 -19.64 -4.26 22.13
N GLY A 58 -18.46 -3.68 22.37
CA GLY A 58 -17.30 -4.40 22.89
C GLY A 58 -16.45 -5.10 21.83
N VAL A 59 -16.86 -5.11 20.56
CA VAL A 59 -16.06 -5.61 19.43
C VAL A 59 -15.49 -4.43 18.64
N GLU A 60 -14.18 -4.34 18.58
CA GLU A 60 -13.45 -3.27 17.90
C GLU A 60 -12.55 -3.84 16.81
N VAL A 61 -12.48 -3.15 15.68
CA VAL A 61 -11.58 -3.48 14.56
C VAL A 61 -10.59 -2.34 14.36
N TYR A 62 -9.31 -2.67 14.52
CA TYR A 62 -8.18 -1.77 14.43
C TYR A 62 -7.37 -2.04 13.16
N GLU A 63 -6.87 -0.96 12.58
CA GLU A 63 -5.87 -1.00 11.52
C GLU A 63 -4.48 -1.21 12.13
N GLY A 64 -3.79 -2.26 11.68
CA GLY A 64 -2.37 -2.50 11.93
C GLY A 64 -1.50 -2.02 10.77
N PRO A 65 -0.19 -2.35 10.77
CA PRO A 65 0.77 -1.89 9.76
C PRO A 65 0.60 -2.59 8.40
N GLY A 66 -0.52 -2.32 7.71
CA GLY A 66 -0.95 -2.99 6.48
C GLY A 66 -0.62 -2.28 5.17
N CYS A 67 0.24 -1.27 5.22
CA CYS A 67 0.62 -0.42 4.09
C CYS A 67 2.15 -0.51 3.90
N PRO A 68 2.66 -1.20 2.87
CA PRO A 68 4.11 -1.40 2.69
C PRO A 68 4.85 -0.07 2.50
N VAL A 69 4.23 0.88 1.80
CA VAL A 69 4.70 2.25 1.62
C VAL A 69 4.90 2.95 2.97
N CYS A 70 3.88 2.91 3.81
CA CYS A 70 3.82 3.63 5.08
C CYS A 70 4.81 3.08 6.13
N VAL A 71 5.20 1.81 6.00
CA VAL A 71 6.17 1.15 6.91
C VAL A 71 7.58 1.10 6.32
N THR A 72 7.79 1.61 5.11
CA THR A 72 9.13 1.72 4.52
C THR A 72 9.98 2.64 5.37
N SER A 73 11.22 2.22 5.68
CA SER A 73 12.06 2.98 6.58
C SER A 73 12.50 4.31 5.95
N THR A 74 12.62 5.35 6.76
CA THR A 74 13.19 6.63 6.32
C THR A 74 14.62 6.46 5.78
N ALA A 75 15.38 5.49 6.29
CA ALA A 75 16.72 5.18 5.79
C ALA A 75 16.71 4.69 4.34
N ASP A 76 15.75 3.82 3.98
CA ASP A 76 15.61 3.32 2.61
C ASP A 76 15.14 4.42 1.65
N ILE A 77 14.22 5.28 2.10
CA ILE A 77 13.77 6.44 1.33
C ILE A 77 14.94 7.41 1.06
N ASN A 78 15.75 7.68 2.08
CA ASN A 78 16.94 8.52 1.94
C ASN A 78 17.94 7.91 0.95
N LEU A 79 18.11 6.59 0.95
CA LEU A 79 18.97 5.91 0.00
C LEU A 79 18.44 6.05 -1.44
N ALA A 80 17.13 5.88 -1.65
CA ALA A 80 16.50 6.07 -2.95
C ALA A 80 16.64 7.52 -3.46
N VAL A 81 16.44 8.50 -2.58
CA VAL A 81 16.64 9.93 -2.89
C VAL A 81 18.10 10.21 -3.24
N LYS A 82 19.05 9.68 -2.47
CA LYS A 82 20.47 9.82 -2.76
C LYS A 82 20.80 9.28 -4.15
N LEU A 83 20.36 8.05 -4.46
CA LEU A 83 20.56 7.43 -5.77
C LEU A 83 19.93 8.24 -6.90
N ALA A 84 18.75 8.84 -6.68
CA ALA A 84 18.09 9.68 -7.69
C ALA A 84 18.89 10.94 -8.03
N LEU A 85 19.62 11.49 -7.06
CA LEU A 85 20.45 12.69 -7.24
C LEU A 85 21.83 12.37 -7.84
N GLU A 86 22.23 11.10 -7.93
CA GLU A 86 23.48 10.73 -8.58
C GLU A 86 23.39 10.86 -10.11
N GLU A 87 24.44 11.43 -10.71
CA GLU A 87 24.47 11.65 -12.15
C GLU A 87 24.46 10.30 -12.91
N GLY A 88 23.63 10.23 -13.96
CA GLY A 88 23.52 9.04 -14.80
C GLY A 88 22.56 7.97 -14.27
N VAL A 89 22.02 8.09 -13.05
CA VAL A 89 21.06 7.13 -12.48
C VAL A 89 19.62 7.48 -12.86
N ILE A 90 18.79 6.47 -13.11
CA ILE A 90 17.33 6.56 -13.22
C ILE A 90 16.72 5.76 -12.07
N VAL A 91 15.97 6.42 -11.19
CA VAL A 91 15.24 5.72 -10.12
C VAL A 91 13.80 5.47 -10.55
N CYS A 92 13.43 4.20 -10.69
CA CYS A 92 12.06 3.75 -10.92
C CYS A 92 11.38 3.43 -9.59
N THR A 93 10.16 3.90 -9.39
CA THR A 93 9.38 3.64 -8.15
C THR A 93 7.89 3.59 -8.43
N PHE A 94 7.10 3.07 -7.48
CA PHE A 94 5.65 3.16 -7.53
C PHE A 94 5.18 4.60 -7.24
N GLY A 95 4.01 4.98 -7.78
CA GLY A 95 3.54 6.37 -7.70
C GLY A 95 3.24 6.85 -6.29
N ASP A 96 2.80 5.95 -5.41
CA ASP A 96 2.55 6.22 -4.00
C ASP A 96 3.83 6.51 -3.19
N MET A 97 4.98 5.99 -3.63
CA MET A 97 6.28 6.24 -3.02
C MET A 97 6.85 7.64 -3.31
N LEU A 98 6.36 8.35 -4.33
CA LEU A 98 6.93 9.65 -4.73
C LEU A 98 6.93 10.70 -3.61
N ARG A 99 5.87 10.71 -2.79
CA ARG A 99 5.61 11.74 -1.78
C ARG A 99 5.94 11.32 -0.36
N VAL A 100 6.54 10.14 -0.20
CA VAL A 100 6.88 9.65 1.14
C VAL A 100 8.08 10.45 1.65
N PRO A 101 7.98 11.10 2.82
CA PRO A 101 9.03 11.97 3.31
C PRO A 101 10.27 11.16 3.70
N GLY A 102 11.41 11.52 3.11
CA GLY A 102 12.72 11.23 3.66
C GLY A 102 13.09 12.21 4.79
N THR A 103 14.36 12.23 5.18
CA THR A 103 14.88 13.19 6.16
C THR A 103 14.97 14.61 5.60
N GLU A 104 15.38 14.75 4.35
CA GLU A 104 15.58 16.07 3.72
C GLU A 104 14.64 16.30 2.54
N LEU A 105 14.43 15.27 1.71
CA LEU A 105 13.63 15.36 0.49
C LEU A 105 12.76 14.11 0.32
N THR A 106 11.68 14.29 -0.42
CA THR A 106 10.92 13.24 -1.10
C THR A 106 11.52 12.94 -2.48
N LEU A 107 11.13 11.82 -3.10
CA LEU A 107 11.49 11.53 -4.49
C LEU A 107 10.85 12.53 -5.47
N GLU A 108 9.66 13.06 -5.17
CA GLU A 108 9.02 14.13 -5.94
C GLU A 108 9.85 15.43 -5.92
N GLU A 109 10.38 15.81 -4.76
CA GLU A 109 11.24 16.99 -4.63
C GLU A 109 12.60 16.78 -5.30
N ALA A 110 13.22 15.60 -5.17
CA ALA A 110 14.44 15.27 -5.90
C ALA A 110 14.23 15.38 -7.43
N ARG A 111 13.10 14.86 -7.93
CA ARG A 111 12.71 15.00 -9.34
C ARG A 111 12.57 16.46 -9.75
N ALA A 112 11.99 17.31 -8.89
CA ALA A 112 11.89 18.75 -9.15
C ALA A 112 13.25 19.46 -9.21
N GLN A 113 14.29 18.89 -8.58
CA GLN A 113 15.67 19.37 -8.65
C GLN A 113 16.46 18.85 -9.87
N GLY A 114 15.83 18.07 -10.75
CA GLY A 114 16.43 17.56 -11.98
C GLY A 114 16.84 16.09 -11.93
N ALA A 115 16.60 15.38 -10.82
CA ALA A 115 16.77 13.92 -10.77
C ALA A 115 15.84 13.21 -11.76
N ASP A 116 16.30 12.12 -12.37
CA ASP A 116 15.47 11.27 -13.24
C ASP A 116 14.75 10.20 -12.40
N VAL A 117 13.60 10.58 -11.83
CA VAL A 117 12.70 9.66 -11.13
C VAL A 117 11.50 9.33 -12.00
N ARG A 118 11.27 8.04 -12.25
CA ARG A 118 10.18 7.54 -13.11
C ARG A 118 9.19 6.70 -12.33
N VAL A 119 7.90 6.96 -12.55
CA VAL A 119 6.84 6.14 -11.99
C VAL A 119 6.61 4.93 -12.87
N VAL A 120 6.63 3.75 -12.27
CA VAL A 120 6.36 2.46 -12.93
C VAL A 120 5.17 1.75 -12.28
N LEU A 121 4.54 0.85 -13.03
CA LEU A 121 3.45 0.01 -12.53
C LEU A 121 3.93 -1.39 -12.14
N SER A 122 5.14 -1.77 -12.56
CA SER A 122 5.72 -3.09 -12.34
C SER A 122 7.24 -3.04 -12.37
N ALA A 123 7.89 -4.09 -11.84
CA ALA A 123 9.33 -4.29 -11.98
C ALA A 123 9.74 -4.47 -13.46
N THR A 124 8.89 -5.07 -14.29
CA THR A 124 9.13 -5.25 -15.73
C THR A 124 9.23 -3.92 -16.48
N ASP A 125 8.45 -2.90 -16.08
CA ASP A 125 8.57 -1.57 -16.66
C ASP A 125 9.97 -0.96 -16.40
N ALA A 126 10.56 -1.22 -15.22
CA ALA A 126 11.91 -0.77 -14.91
C ALA A 126 12.96 -1.47 -15.79
N VAL A 127 12.79 -2.77 -16.06
CA VAL A 127 13.65 -3.51 -17.01
C VAL A 127 13.56 -2.93 -18.42
N ARG A 128 12.36 -2.62 -18.91
CA ARG A 128 12.19 -1.97 -20.21
C ARG A 128 12.91 -0.61 -20.24
N ILE A 129 12.78 0.19 -19.17
CA ILE A 129 13.49 1.47 -19.06
C ILE A 129 15.01 1.26 -19.10
N ALA A 130 15.54 0.22 -18.45
CA ALA A 130 16.95 -0.12 -18.51
C ALA A 130 17.41 -0.46 -19.94
N GLN A 131 16.66 -1.29 -20.67
CA GLN A 131 16.94 -1.63 -22.07
C GLN A 131 16.94 -0.40 -23.00
N GLU A 132 16.05 0.56 -22.75
CA GLU A 132 15.97 1.81 -23.50
C GLU A 132 17.10 2.81 -23.15
N ASN A 133 17.80 2.61 -22.03
CA ASN A 133 18.83 3.52 -21.50
C ASN A 133 20.14 2.77 -21.19
N PRO A 134 20.80 2.12 -22.18
CA PRO A 134 21.92 1.20 -21.96
C PRO A 134 23.25 1.86 -21.49
N ARG A 135 23.25 3.17 -21.24
CA ARG A 135 24.41 3.92 -20.72
C ARG A 135 24.15 4.51 -19.34
N ARG A 136 23.06 4.09 -18.70
CA ARG A 136 22.57 4.65 -17.45
C ARG A 136 22.25 3.52 -16.48
N GLU A 137 22.54 3.75 -15.22
CA GLU A 137 22.15 2.85 -14.14
C GLU A 137 20.66 3.01 -13.88
N VAL A 138 19.90 1.90 -13.88
CA VAL A 138 18.47 1.94 -13.58
C VAL A 138 18.20 1.16 -12.31
N VAL A 139 17.72 1.86 -11.29
CA VAL A 139 17.41 1.29 -9.98
C VAL A 139 15.91 1.25 -9.80
N PHE A 140 15.36 0.06 -9.57
CA PHE A 140 13.97 -0.08 -9.13
C PHE A 140 13.89 -0.08 -7.59
N PHE A 141 13.33 0.99 -7.02
CA PHE A 141 13.07 1.07 -5.59
C PHE A 141 11.84 0.22 -5.23
N ALA A 142 12.09 -1.08 -5.07
CA ALA A 142 11.05 -2.08 -4.84
C ALA A 142 10.50 -2.00 -3.41
N VAL A 143 9.23 -1.62 -3.28
CA VAL A 143 8.50 -1.59 -2.01
C VAL A 143 7.28 -2.49 -2.12
N GLY A 144 7.04 -3.33 -1.10
CA GLY A 144 5.87 -4.20 -1.08
C GLY A 144 5.95 -5.32 -0.07
N PHE A 145 4.79 -5.91 0.21
CA PHE A 145 4.66 -7.13 1.01
C PHE A 145 4.71 -8.37 0.12
N GLU A 146 4.34 -9.52 0.67
CA GLU A 146 4.36 -10.83 0.01
C GLU A 146 3.51 -10.89 -1.27
N THR A 147 2.58 -9.95 -1.48
CA THR A 147 1.79 -9.84 -2.73
C THR A 147 2.56 -9.20 -3.88
N THR A 148 3.57 -8.37 -3.57
CA THR A 148 4.35 -7.62 -4.57
C THR A 148 5.72 -8.26 -4.78
N ALA A 149 6.34 -8.79 -3.71
CA ALA A 149 7.68 -9.39 -3.77
C ALA A 149 7.84 -10.50 -4.84
N PRO A 150 6.86 -11.41 -5.06
CA PRO A 150 6.99 -12.45 -6.08
C PRO A 150 7.08 -11.90 -7.51
N ALA A 151 6.39 -10.79 -7.81
CA ALA A 151 6.45 -10.18 -9.15
C ALA A 151 7.84 -9.58 -9.41
N THR A 152 8.46 -8.95 -8.40
CA THR A 152 9.84 -8.50 -8.48
C THR A 152 10.81 -9.68 -8.62
N ALA A 153 10.61 -10.74 -7.82
CA ALA A 153 11.47 -11.93 -7.88
C ALA A 153 11.42 -12.63 -9.24
N ALA A 154 10.24 -12.71 -9.87
CA ALA A 154 10.09 -13.26 -11.21
C ALA A 154 10.97 -12.53 -12.23
N VAL A 155 11.01 -11.19 -12.17
CA VAL A 155 11.85 -10.37 -13.04
C VAL A 155 13.35 -10.62 -12.78
N LEU A 156 13.76 -10.83 -11.53
CA LEU A 156 15.16 -11.15 -11.19
C LEU A 156 15.61 -12.53 -11.66
N LEU A 157 14.68 -13.44 -11.95
CA LEU A 157 15.00 -14.78 -12.48
C LEU A 157 15.13 -14.79 -14.01
N GLU A 158 14.71 -13.73 -14.69
CA GLU A 158 14.92 -13.53 -16.12
C GLU A 158 16.31 -12.91 -16.39
N GLU A 159 16.74 -12.89 -17.66
CA GLU A 159 17.97 -12.18 -18.05
C GLU A 159 17.74 -10.66 -17.98
N LEU A 160 18.36 -10.03 -16.98
CA LEU A 160 18.39 -8.56 -16.87
C LEU A 160 19.36 -7.97 -17.90
N PRO A 161 19.07 -6.78 -18.45
CA PRO A 161 20.00 -6.08 -19.33
C PRO A 161 21.31 -5.75 -18.61
N GLU A 162 22.44 -5.98 -19.30
CA GLU A 162 23.78 -5.55 -18.89
C GLU A 162 24.07 -4.10 -19.31
#